data_AF-A0A831ZK63-F1
#
_entry.id   AF-A0A831ZK63-F1
#
_cell.length_a   1.000
_cell.length_b   1.000
_cell.length_c   1.000
_cell.angle_alpha   90.00
_cell.angle_beta   90.00
_cell.angle_gamma   90.00
#
_symmetry.space_group_name_H-M   'P 1'
#
loop_
_entity.id
_entity.type
_entity.pdbx_description
1 polymer ?
#
loop_
_entity_poly.entity_id
_entity_poly.type
_entity_poly.pdbx_seq_one_letter_code
_entity_poly.pdbx_strand_id
1 'polypeptide(L)'
;PGSRHNEIRRLFPVMLKAADLLRERYPQAQFVLPKASNIDEQVFDRYREDCCATINQCKAGDYNLLQCCDIAISASGTATLELALLSMPMVIVYKVAPLTYWFAKRLVRIPFIGLPNILAGQSIVPELIQDQVNMRNLVDEVSNILDDKARVDQIKQQLSELRLSFGEQDGIESLAELAENVLRSK
;
A
#
# COMPACT_ATOMS: atom_id res chain seq x y z
N PRO A 1 -1.85 5.76 -3.61
CA PRO A 1 -0.65 6.32 -4.29
C PRO A 1 0.36 7.06 -3.39
N GLY A 2 0.02 7.43 -2.15
CA GLY A 2 0.90 8.15 -1.21
C GLY A 2 0.39 9.55 -0.90
N SER A 3 1.03 10.22 0.07
CA SER A 3 0.64 11.56 0.55
C SER A 3 1.55 12.67 0.04
N ARG A 4 2.59 12.33 -0.72
CA ARG A 4 3.55 13.29 -1.31
C ARG A 4 3.36 13.39 -2.81
N HIS A 5 3.42 14.62 -3.33
CA HIS A 5 3.27 14.90 -4.76
C HIS A 5 4.18 14.06 -5.67
N ASN A 6 5.44 13.87 -5.27
CA ASN A 6 6.40 13.06 -6.03
C ASN A 6 6.08 11.56 -6.03
N GLU A 7 5.48 11.03 -4.96
CA GLU A 7 5.01 9.65 -4.90
C GLU A 7 3.82 9.48 -5.84
N ILE A 8 2.84 10.38 -5.76
CA ILE A 8 1.66 10.38 -6.64
C ILE A 8 2.11 10.42 -8.10
N ARG A 9 2.99 11.36 -8.47
CA ARG A 9 3.49 11.50 -9.85
C ARG A 9 4.16 10.25 -10.40
N ARG A 10 4.80 9.44 -9.54
CA ARG A 10 5.57 8.25 -9.96
C ARG A 10 4.77 6.96 -9.90
N LEU A 11 3.86 6.85 -8.95
CA LEU A 11 3.15 5.61 -8.63
C LEU A 11 1.74 5.60 -9.23
N PHE A 12 1.03 6.72 -9.16
CA PHE A 12 -0.38 6.77 -9.53
C PHE A 12 -0.65 6.41 -11.00
N PRO A 13 0.14 6.88 -12.00
CA PRO A 13 -0.05 6.44 -13.38
C PRO A 13 0.10 4.92 -13.58
N VAL A 14 0.96 4.27 -12.80
CA VAL A 14 1.14 2.81 -12.85
C VAL A 14 -0.06 2.11 -12.20
N MET A 15 -0.55 2.64 -11.06
CA MET A 15 -1.74 2.11 -10.38
C MET A 15 -2.99 2.21 -11.27
N LEU A 16 -3.17 3.31 -12.01
CA LEU A 16 -4.30 3.49 -12.93
C LEU A 16 -4.28 2.47 -14.08
N LYS A 17 -3.12 2.29 -14.72
CA LYS A 17 -2.95 1.25 -15.75
C LYS A 17 -3.20 -0.16 -15.21
N ALA A 18 -2.79 -0.42 -13.97
CA ALA A 18 -3.09 -1.68 -13.31
C ALA A 18 -4.60 -1.82 -13.03
N ALA A 19 -5.28 -0.75 -12.63
CA ALA A 19 -6.73 -0.76 -12.41
C ALA A 19 -7.51 -1.11 -13.69
N ASP A 20 -7.08 -0.61 -14.86
CA ASP A 20 -7.69 -0.97 -16.14
C ASP A 20 -7.57 -2.47 -16.44
N LEU A 21 -6.40 -3.06 -16.24
CA LEU A 21 -6.17 -4.50 -16.43
C LEU A 21 -6.91 -5.34 -15.38
N LEU A 22 -6.96 -4.88 -14.13
CA LEU A 22 -7.72 -5.54 -13.07
C LEU A 22 -9.22 -5.49 -13.36
N ARG A 23 -9.73 -4.41 -13.94
CA ARG A 23 -11.15 -4.31 -14.36
C ARG A 23 -11.48 -5.32 -15.45
N GLU A 24 -10.57 -5.55 -16.40
CA GLU A 24 -10.76 -6.57 -17.44
C GLU A 24 -10.79 -7.98 -16.85
N ARG A 25 -9.93 -8.27 -15.88
CA ARG A 25 -9.87 -9.58 -15.20
C ARG A 25 -11.00 -9.80 -14.19
N TYR A 26 -11.41 -8.74 -13.51
CA TYR A 26 -12.45 -8.72 -12.48
C TYR A 26 -13.53 -7.69 -12.84
N PRO A 27 -14.49 -8.03 -13.72
CA PRO A 27 -15.48 -7.07 -14.21
C PRO A 27 -16.38 -6.44 -13.13
N GLN A 28 -16.46 -7.07 -11.95
CA GLN A 28 -17.23 -6.58 -10.80
C GLN A 28 -16.38 -5.80 -9.79
N ALA A 29 -15.07 -5.63 -10.03
CA ALA A 29 -14.20 -4.93 -9.12
C ALA A 29 -14.59 -3.45 -8.99
N GLN A 30 -14.54 -2.95 -7.77
CA GLN A 30 -14.71 -1.54 -7.44
C GLN A 30 -13.37 -0.97 -7.00
N PHE A 31 -13.02 0.19 -7.54
CA PHE A 31 -11.77 0.86 -7.21
C PHE A 31 -12.07 2.10 -6.38
N VAL A 32 -11.40 2.21 -5.24
CA VAL A 32 -11.52 3.35 -4.33
C VAL A 32 -10.17 3.99 -4.11
N LEU A 33 -10.16 5.33 -4.04
CA LEU A 33 -8.96 6.11 -3.79
C LEU A 33 -9.13 6.95 -2.52
N PRO A 34 -8.61 6.48 -1.38
CA PRO A 34 -8.54 7.29 -0.17
C PRO A 34 -7.57 8.44 -0.39
N LYS A 35 -8.12 9.65 -0.41
CA LYS A 35 -7.38 10.90 -0.61
C LYS A 35 -6.89 11.44 0.72
N ALA A 36 -5.58 11.65 0.83
CA ALA A 36 -5.00 12.37 1.97
C ALA A 36 -5.49 13.82 1.99
N SER A 37 -5.80 14.36 3.17
CA SER A 37 -6.38 15.69 3.35
C SER A 37 -5.51 16.84 2.80
N ASN A 38 -4.20 16.62 2.73
CA ASN A 38 -3.21 17.57 2.24
C ASN A 38 -3.03 17.57 0.71
N ILE A 39 -3.76 16.73 -0.02
CA ILE A 39 -3.69 16.64 -1.48
C ILE A 39 -4.95 17.25 -2.11
N ASP A 40 -4.72 18.26 -2.96
CA ASP A 40 -5.78 18.84 -3.78
C ASP A 40 -6.32 17.78 -4.76
N GLU A 41 -7.63 17.76 -4.92
CA GLU A 41 -8.29 16.88 -5.89
C GLU A 41 -7.80 17.13 -7.33
N GLN A 42 -7.44 18.37 -7.63
CA GLN A 42 -6.89 18.77 -8.93
C GLN A 42 -5.57 18.07 -9.28
N VAL A 43 -4.86 17.52 -8.28
CA VAL A 43 -3.67 16.70 -8.53
C VAL A 43 -4.03 15.45 -9.35
N PHE A 44 -5.24 14.92 -9.16
CA PHE A 44 -5.72 13.72 -9.84
C PHE A 44 -6.36 14.00 -11.20
N ASP A 45 -6.85 15.22 -11.42
CA ASP A 45 -7.54 15.60 -12.65
C ASP A 45 -6.70 15.37 -13.91
N ARG A 46 -5.39 15.59 -13.82
CA ARG A 46 -4.45 15.34 -14.93
C ARG A 46 -4.31 13.87 -15.33
N TYR A 47 -4.80 12.94 -14.52
CA TYR A 47 -4.73 11.51 -14.77
C TYR A 47 -6.11 10.91 -15.07
N ARG A 48 -7.17 11.72 -15.17
CA ARG A 48 -8.52 11.23 -15.48
C ARG A 48 -8.59 10.49 -16.81
N GLU A 49 -7.80 10.93 -17.79
CA GLU A 49 -7.76 10.32 -19.13
C GLU A 49 -6.81 9.12 -19.21
N ASP A 50 -5.99 8.88 -18.17
CA ASP A 50 -5.03 7.77 -18.13
C ASP A 50 -5.67 6.44 -17.71
N CYS A 51 -6.98 6.42 -17.42
CA CYS A 51 -7.69 5.29 -16.85
C CYS A 51 -9.12 5.19 -17.38
N CYS A 52 -9.53 4.01 -17.83
CA CYS A 52 -10.92 3.71 -18.16
C CYS A 52 -11.72 3.20 -16.96
N ALA A 53 -11.06 2.65 -15.93
CA ALA A 53 -11.72 2.22 -14.71
C ALA A 53 -12.29 3.41 -13.92
N THR A 54 -13.50 3.24 -13.40
CA THR A 54 -14.12 4.22 -12.51
C THR A 54 -13.45 4.14 -11.14
N ILE A 55 -12.76 5.21 -10.74
CA ILE A 55 -12.11 5.33 -9.45
C ILE A 55 -12.97 6.23 -8.54
N ASN A 56 -13.54 5.66 -7.49
CA ASN A 56 -14.34 6.41 -6.51
C ASN A 56 -13.41 7.06 -5.48
N GLN A 57 -13.37 8.39 -5.45
CA GLN A 57 -12.59 9.11 -4.45
C GLN A 57 -13.32 9.13 -3.11
N CYS A 58 -12.56 8.91 -2.03
CA CYS A 58 -13.06 8.95 -0.66
C CYS A 58 -12.06 9.67 0.25
N LYS A 59 -12.47 9.99 1.48
CA LYS A 59 -11.56 10.59 2.46
C LYS A 59 -10.63 9.52 3.03
N ALA A 60 -9.34 9.83 3.16
CA ALA A 60 -8.41 9.00 3.94
C ALA A 60 -8.86 8.91 5.41
N GLY A 61 -8.59 7.77 6.04
CA GLY A 61 -9.00 7.49 7.42
C GLY A 61 -10.43 6.96 7.57
N ASP A 62 -11.16 6.74 6.47
CA ASP A 62 -12.44 6.01 6.51
C ASP A 62 -12.18 4.50 6.67
N TYR A 63 -12.02 4.07 7.92
CA TYR A 63 -11.75 2.67 8.26
C TYR A 63 -12.89 1.73 7.88
N ASN A 64 -14.14 2.22 7.84
CA ASN A 64 -15.28 1.41 7.40
C ASN A 64 -15.13 1.02 5.93
N LEU A 65 -14.67 1.96 5.10
CA LEU A 65 -14.39 1.68 3.70
C LEU A 65 -13.26 0.67 3.54
N LEU A 66 -12.17 0.85 4.30
CA LEU A 66 -11.04 -0.08 4.22
C LEU A 66 -11.47 -1.51 4.57
N GLN A 67 -12.35 -1.70 5.55
CA GLN A 67 -12.89 -3.02 5.90
C GLN A 67 -13.72 -3.68 4.79
N CYS A 68 -14.26 -2.90 3.85
CA CYS A 68 -14.99 -3.40 2.70
C CYS A 68 -14.09 -3.78 1.51
N CYS A 69 -12.80 -3.45 1.56
CA CYS A 69 -11.86 -3.79 0.49
C CYS A 69 -11.34 -5.23 0.63
N ASP A 70 -11.13 -5.91 -0.49
CA ASP A 70 -10.50 -7.24 -0.49
C ASP A 70 -8.97 -7.17 -0.45
N ILE A 71 -8.40 -6.12 -1.06
CA ILE A 71 -6.97 -5.87 -1.14
C ILE A 71 -6.68 -4.38 -1.31
N ALA A 72 -5.55 -3.91 -0.79
CA ALA A 72 -5.06 -2.55 -0.96
C ALA A 72 -3.74 -2.48 -1.75
N ILE A 73 -3.54 -1.41 -2.51
CA ILE A 73 -2.24 -1.07 -3.11
C ILE A 73 -1.77 0.22 -2.47
N SER A 74 -0.66 0.18 -1.75
CA SER A 74 -0.20 1.33 -0.96
C SER A 74 1.25 1.69 -1.25
N ALA A 75 1.54 2.99 -1.26
CA ALA A 75 2.92 3.45 -1.26
C ALA A 75 3.56 3.10 0.09
N SER A 76 4.87 2.80 0.13
CA SER A 76 5.54 2.60 1.42
C SER A 76 5.42 3.86 2.29
N GLY A 77 4.84 3.70 3.49
CA GLY A 77 4.55 4.79 4.43
C GLY A 77 3.64 4.32 5.57
N THR A 78 3.21 5.23 6.43
CA THR A 78 2.39 4.95 7.63
C THR A 78 1.06 4.28 7.30
N ALA A 79 0.47 4.57 6.15
CA ALA A 79 -0.75 3.91 5.66
C ALA A 79 -0.60 2.38 5.58
N THR A 80 0.61 1.86 5.35
CA THR A 80 0.83 0.40 5.34
C THR A 80 0.66 -0.22 6.72
N LEU A 81 0.94 0.52 7.79
CA LEU A 81 0.70 0.06 9.16
C LEU A 81 -0.79 0.07 9.49
N GLU A 82 -1.51 1.16 9.17
CA GLU A 82 -2.98 1.22 9.36
C GLU A 82 -3.68 0.04 8.68
N LEU A 83 -3.30 -0.27 7.44
CA LEU A 83 -3.80 -1.43 6.70
C LEU A 83 -3.46 -2.75 7.41
N ALA A 84 -2.23 -2.89 7.94
CA ALA A 84 -1.82 -4.09 8.67
C ALA A 84 -2.63 -4.30 9.95
N LEU A 85 -2.98 -3.22 10.67
CA LEU A 85 -3.81 -3.29 11.87
C LEU A 85 -5.26 -3.71 11.59
N LEU A 86 -5.74 -3.42 10.40
CA LEU A 86 -7.02 -3.92 9.90
C LEU A 86 -6.92 -5.34 9.35
N SER A 87 -5.73 -5.95 9.39
CA SER A 87 -5.42 -7.23 8.75
C SER A 87 -5.82 -7.24 7.27
N MET A 88 -5.63 -6.10 6.59
CA MET A 88 -5.98 -5.91 5.18
C MET A 88 -4.87 -6.48 4.29
N PRO A 89 -5.15 -7.46 3.41
CA PRO A 89 -4.20 -7.86 2.39
C PRO A 89 -3.77 -6.64 1.55
N MET A 90 -2.48 -6.55 1.23
CA MET A 90 -1.98 -5.41 0.46
C MET A 90 -0.78 -5.76 -0.40
N VAL A 91 -0.52 -4.93 -1.41
CA VAL A 91 0.73 -4.88 -2.16
C VAL A 91 1.39 -3.52 -1.89
N ILE A 92 2.63 -3.54 -1.41
CA ILE A 92 3.38 -2.32 -1.12
C ILE A 92 4.19 -1.95 -2.35
N VAL A 93 4.11 -0.69 -2.77
CA VAL A 93 4.89 -0.16 -3.90
C VAL A 93 5.80 0.97 -3.44
N TYR A 94 7.00 1.04 -4.00
CA TYR A 94 7.93 2.12 -3.67
C TYR A 94 8.78 2.55 -4.86
N LYS A 95 8.75 3.86 -5.16
CA LYS A 95 9.52 4.44 -6.26
C LYS A 95 10.05 5.83 -5.90
N VAL A 96 11.37 5.92 -5.72
CA VAL A 96 12.08 7.20 -5.53
C VAL A 96 12.95 7.55 -6.74
N ALA A 97 13.65 8.69 -6.71
CA ALA A 97 14.56 9.03 -7.80
C ALA A 97 15.66 7.96 -7.88
N PRO A 98 16.03 7.47 -9.08
CA PRO A 98 16.99 6.38 -9.22
C PRO A 98 18.33 6.65 -8.53
N LEU A 99 18.81 7.90 -8.62
CA LEU A 99 20.05 8.33 -7.98
C LEU A 99 19.94 8.24 -6.44
N THR A 100 18.84 8.73 -5.86
CA THR A 100 18.55 8.63 -4.43
C THR A 100 18.46 7.17 -3.98
N TYR A 101 17.81 6.31 -4.76
CA TYR A 101 17.71 4.89 -4.45
C TYR A 101 19.07 4.19 -4.46
N TRP A 102 19.91 4.49 -5.45
CA TRP A 102 21.23 3.89 -5.58
C TRP A 102 22.11 4.19 -4.37
N PHE A 103 22.13 5.45 -3.92
CA PHE A 103 22.84 5.83 -2.68
C PHE A 103 22.22 5.20 -1.44
N ALA A 104 20.89 5.24 -1.29
CA ALA A 104 20.19 4.69 -0.13
C ALA A 104 20.39 3.18 0.00
N LYS A 105 20.31 2.42 -1.11
CA LYS A 105 20.52 0.96 -1.13
C LYS A 105 21.96 0.57 -0.73
N ARG A 106 22.94 1.42 -1.04
CA ARG A 106 24.34 1.20 -0.66
C ARG A 106 24.58 1.45 0.83
N LEU A 107 23.82 2.38 1.42
CA LEU A 107 23.98 2.84 2.80
C LEU A 107 23.17 2.02 3.80
N VAL A 108 21.99 1.53 3.41
CA VAL A 108 21.04 0.91 4.32
C VAL A 108 20.75 -0.55 3.92
N ARG A 109 21.09 -1.50 4.80
CA ARG A 109 20.81 -2.94 4.64
C ARG A 109 19.48 -3.33 5.29
N ILE A 110 18.36 -2.74 4.86
CA ILE A 110 17.04 -3.21 5.32
C ILE A 110 16.50 -4.19 4.28
N PRO A 111 16.12 -5.43 4.66
CA PRO A 111 15.55 -6.40 3.73
C PRO A 111 14.15 -6.00 3.25
N PHE A 112 13.48 -5.10 3.98
CA PHE A 112 12.10 -4.67 3.72
C PHE A 112 12.00 -3.14 3.77
N ILE A 113 11.07 -2.58 2.99
CA ILE A 113 10.75 -1.14 2.97
C ILE A 113 9.37 -0.89 3.57
N GLY A 114 8.45 -1.87 3.50
CA GLY A 114 7.13 -1.76 4.12
C GLY A 114 7.19 -1.94 5.63
N LEU A 115 6.54 -1.06 6.39
CA LEU A 115 6.49 -1.16 7.85
C LEU A 115 5.99 -2.53 8.36
N PRO A 116 4.95 -3.16 7.76
CA PRO A 116 4.48 -4.46 8.23
C PRO A 116 5.56 -5.55 8.15
N ASN A 117 6.31 -5.59 7.05
CA ASN A 117 7.37 -6.57 6.86
C ASN A 117 8.61 -6.27 7.70
N ILE A 118 8.96 -4.98 7.87
CA ILE A 118 10.05 -4.55 8.75
C ILE A 118 9.77 -4.99 10.19
N LEU A 119 8.57 -4.71 10.69
CA LEU A 119 8.16 -5.02 12.06
C LEU A 119 8.05 -6.54 12.28
N ALA A 120 7.57 -7.28 11.28
CA ALA A 120 7.48 -8.74 11.36
C ALA A 120 8.84 -9.44 11.20
N GLY A 121 9.86 -8.76 10.67
CA GLY A 121 11.14 -9.38 10.31
C GLY A 121 11.03 -10.39 9.15
N GLN A 122 9.90 -10.44 8.45
CA GLN A 122 9.63 -11.36 7.35
C GLN A 122 8.72 -10.71 6.29
N SER A 123 8.71 -11.27 5.07
CA SER A 123 7.80 -10.83 4.01
C SER A 123 6.41 -11.40 4.22
N ILE A 124 5.56 -10.66 4.93
CA ILE A 124 4.12 -10.96 5.05
C ILE A 124 3.41 -10.60 3.74
N VAL A 125 3.66 -9.38 3.25
CA VAL A 125 3.03 -8.83 2.03
C VAL A 125 4.08 -8.56 0.94
N PRO A 126 3.72 -8.68 -0.35
CA PRO A 126 4.66 -8.41 -1.43
C PRO A 126 5.05 -6.93 -1.48
N GLU A 127 6.32 -6.68 -1.82
CA GLU A 127 6.88 -5.34 -2.03
C GLU A 127 7.43 -5.22 -3.46
N LEU A 128 6.84 -4.33 -4.25
CA LEU A 128 7.36 -3.98 -5.58
C LEU A 128 8.19 -2.69 -5.47
N ILE A 129 9.48 -2.80 -5.80
CA ILE A 129 10.44 -1.71 -5.63
C ILE A 129 11.02 -1.28 -6.97
N GLN A 130 11.02 0.05 -7.21
CA GLN A 130 11.59 0.70 -8.40
C GLN A 130 11.06 0.14 -9.74
N ASP A 131 11.89 -0.64 -10.45
CA ASP A 131 11.56 -1.19 -11.76
C ASP A 131 10.51 -2.30 -11.69
N GLN A 132 10.37 -2.92 -10.52
CA GLN A 132 9.28 -3.86 -10.24
C GLN A 132 7.92 -3.15 -10.16
N VAL A 133 7.89 -1.83 -9.95
CA VAL A 133 6.64 -1.05 -9.96
C VAL A 133 6.24 -0.77 -11.40
N ASN A 134 5.58 -1.76 -12.00
CA ASN A 134 4.95 -1.68 -13.31
C ASN A 134 3.57 -2.37 -13.28
N MET A 135 2.72 -2.06 -14.26
CA MET A 135 1.33 -2.50 -14.27
C MET A 135 1.17 -4.03 -14.26
N ARG A 136 2.08 -4.77 -14.93
CA ARG A 136 1.99 -6.24 -15.03
C ARG A 136 2.28 -6.87 -13.68
N ASN A 137 3.42 -6.55 -13.08
CA ASN A 137 3.77 -7.08 -11.76
C ASN A 137 2.73 -6.72 -10.71
N LEU A 138 2.14 -5.53 -10.80
CA LEU A 138 1.13 -5.08 -9.85
C LEU A 138 -0.17 -5.88 -9.99
N VAL A 139 -0.63 -6.11 -11.23
CA VAL A 139 -1.76 -7.00 -11.52
C VAL A 139 -1.46 -8.43 -11.08
N ASP A 140 -0.27 -8.94 -11.37
CA ASP A 140 0.12 -10.31 -11.04
C ASP A 140 0.13 -10.54 -9.53
N GLU A 141 0.73 -9.65 -8.73
CA GLU A 141 0.72 -9.76 -7.26
C GLU A 141 -0.70 -9.64 -6.68
N VAL A 142 -1.50 -8.70 -7.20
CA VAL A 142 -2.90 -8.55 -6.77
C VAL A 142 -3.68 -9.81 -7.08
N SER A 143 -3.57 -10.36 -8.29
CA SER A 143 -4.26 -11.57 -8.70
C SER A 143 -3.77 -12.81 -7.95
N ASN A 144 -2.47 -12.96 -7.71
CA ASN A 144 -1.91 -14.05 -6.93
C ASN A 144 -2.44 -14.08 -5.49
N ILE A 145 -2.80 -12.91 -4.94
CA ILE A 145 -3.46 -12.82 -3.64
C ILE A 145 -4.96 -13.09 -3.79
N LEU A 146 -5.67 -12.33 -4.65
CA LEU A 146 -7.13 -12.42 -4.75
C LEU A 146 -7.65 -13.78 -5.22
N ASP A 147 -6.92 -14.46 -6.10
CA ASP A 147 -7.35 -15.74 -6.67
C ASP A 147 -6.99 -16.94 -5.77
N ASP A 148 -6.20 -16.74 -4.71
CA ASP A 148 -5.80 -17.77 -3.76
C ASP A 148 -6.31 -17.45 -2.35
N LYS A 149 -7.43 -18.09 -1.98
CA LYS A 149 -8.03 -17.96 -0.66
C LYS A 149 -7.06 -18.33 0.48
N ALA A 150 -6.23 -19.36 0.31
CA ALA A 150 -5.28 -19.76 1.34
C ALA A 150 -4.20 -18.67 1.52
N ARG A 151 -3.78 -18.03 0.43
CA ARG A 151 -2.86 -16.90 0.48
C ARG A 151 -3.45 -15.68 1.18
N VAL A 152 -4.71 -15.35 0.90
CA VAL A 152 -5.44 -14.28 1.61
C VAL A 152 -5.49 -14.59 3.11
N ASP A 153 -5.94 -15.79 3.47
CA ASP A 153 -6.13 -16.18 4.87
C ASP A 153 -4.78 -16.18 5.62
N GLN A 154 -3.70 -16.64 4.98
CA GLN A 154 -2.33 -16.57 5.52
C GLN A 154 -1.88 -15.12 5.79
N ILE A 155 -2.04 -14.22 4.81
CA ILE A 155 -1.66 -12.81 4.97
C ILE A 155 -2.46 -12.17 6.12
N LYS A 156 -3.78 -12.39 6.15
CA LYS A 156 -4.65 -11.88 7.22
C LYS A 156 -4.20 -12.38 8.59
N GLN A 157 -3.90 -13.68 8.71
CA GLN A 157 -3.42 -14.26 9.96
C GLN A 157 -2.10 -13.63 10.40
N GLN A 158 -1.10 -13.54 9.51
CA GLN A 158 0.20 -12.96 9.85
C GLN A 158 0.11 -11.47 10.23
N LEU A 159 -0.75 -10.70 9.56
CA LEU A 159 -1.02 -9.30 9.94
C LEU A 159 -1.75 -9.19 11.28
N SER A 160 -2.65 -10.12 11.58
CA SER A 160 -3.35 -10.19 12.87
C SER A 160 -2.39 -10.53 14.02
N GLU A 161 -1.51 -11.51 13.81
CA GLU A 161 -0.43 -11.86 14.75
C GLU A 161 0.51 -10.68 14.99
N LEU A 162 0.90 -9.97 13.92
CA LEU A 162 1.69 -8.76 14.02
C LEU A 162 0.97 -7.72 14.91
N ARG A 163 -0.32 -7.45 14.66
CA ARG A 163 -1.11 -6.54 15.48
C ARG A 163 -1.14 -6.98 16.96
N LEU A 164 -1.34 -8.26 17.24
CA LEU A 164 -1.37 -8.78 18.62
C LEU A 164 -0.01 -8.64 19.32
N SER A 165 1.09 -8.81 18.59
CA SER A 165 2.44 -8.63 19.14
C SER A 165 2.73 -7.20 19.62
N PHE A 166 1.97 -6.22 19.14
CA PHE A 166 2.02 -4.82 19.59
C PHE A 166 0.86 -4.44 20.53
N GLY A 167 -0.02 -5.39 20.89
CA GLY A 167 -1.39 -5.10 21.34
C GLY A 167 -1.83 -5.70 22.68
N GLU A 168 -0.93 -5.91 23.66
CA GLU A 168 -1.35 -6.10 25.07
C GLU A 168 -1.46 -4.77 25.85
N GLN A 169 -1.05 -3.63 25.29
CA GLN A 169 -1.13 -2.32 25.97
C GLN A 169 -1.69 -1.21 25.06
N ASP A 170 -2.99 -1.21 24.79
CA ASP A 170 -3.76 -0.07 24.25
C ASP A 170 -3.67 0.25 22.74
N GLY A 171 -4.61 -0.31 21.97
CA GLY A 171 -5.28 0.40 20.87
C GLY A 171 -4.48 0.92 19.66
N ILE A 172 -5.21 1.48 18.69
CA ILE A 172 -4.67 2.08 17.45
C ILE A 172 -3.71 3.25 17.75
N GLU A 173 -3.85 3.90 18.91
CA GLU A 173 -2.98 5.00 19.38
C GLU A 173 -1.55 4.54 19.67
N SER A 174 -1.35 3.42 20.37
CA SER A 174 0.00 2.90 20.67
C SER A 174 0.80 2.61 19.41
N LEU A 175 0.15 2.13 18.35
CA LEU A 175 0.80 1.86 17.06
C LEU A 175 1.05 3.11 16.21
N ALA A 176 0.21 4.14 16.32
CA ALA A 176 0.51 5.44 15.74
C ALA A 176 1.75 6.05 16.40
N GLU A 177 1.83 5.98 17.74
CA GLU A 177 3.02 6.37 18.50
C GLU A 177 4.23 5.50 18.17
N LEU A 178 4.05 4.18 17.98
CA LEU A 178 5.14 3.27 17.62
C LEU A 178 5.66 3.55 16.21
N ALA A 179 4.77 3.81 15.25
CA ALA A 179 5.15 4.26 13.92
C ALA A 179 5.92 5.58 13.99
N GLU A 180 5.45 6.52 14.82
CA GLU A 180 6.10 7.80 15.02
C GLU A 180 7.50 7.64 15.66
N ASN A 181 7.64 6.74 16.65
CA ASN A 181 8.90 6.44 17.32
C ASN A 181 9.90 5.70 16.42
N VAL A 182 9.44 4.74 15.61
CA VAL A 182 10.28 4.05 14.61
C VAL A 182 10.74 5.02 13.51
N LEU A 183 9.93 6.02 13.18
CA LEU A 183 10.28 7.06 12.21
C LEU A 183 11.19 8.15 12.79
N ARG A 184 11.08 8.47 14.09
CA ARG A 184 11.94 9.45 14.80
C ARG A 184 13.30 8.90 15.23
N SER A 185 13.46 7.58 15.30
CA SER A 185 14.73 6.92 15.68
C SER A 185 15.69 6.66 14.51
N LYS A 186 15.39 7.21 13.32
CA LYS A 186 16.29 7.28 12.16
C LYS A 186 16.81 8.69 11.96
#